data_AF-A0AAV4ANL0-F1
#
_entry.id   AF-A0AAV4ANL0-F1
#
_cell.length_a   1.000
_cell.length_b   1.000
_cell.length_c   1.000
_cell.angle_alpha   90.00
_cell.angle_beta   90.00
_cell.angle_gamma   90.00
#
_symmetry.space_group_name_H-M   'P 1'
#
loop_
_entity.id
_entity.type
_entity.pdbx_description
1 polymer ?
#
loop_
_entity_poly.entity_id
_entity_poly.type
_entity_poly.pdbx_seq_one_letter_code
_entity_poly.pdbx_strand_id
1 'polypeptide(L)'
;MAKMEEIVKQADLLGYRGEKREEYLKQEFKLLTERQERKEKEEAESQAREKKEKAERQAREKEAERQAREKKKEAERQAREKKEEADPKERLELEKMKLDAEMKLLQAKIETGIVKNEPGGSGARSSDAGAKHPKLPNF
;
A
#
# COMPACT_ATOMS: atom_id res chain seq x y z
N MET A 1 35.18 -26.78 36.56
CA MET A 1 36.05 -27.18 37.69
C MET A 1 35.24 -27.75 38.86
N ALA A 2 34.29 -27.01 39.46
CA ALA A 2 33.57 -27.46 40.67
C ALA A 2 32.90 -28.86 40.60
N LYS A 3 32.19 -29.19 39.51
CA LYS A 3 31.54 -30.50 39.35
C LYS A 3 32.53 -31.67 39.22
N MET A 4 33.73 -31.42 38.71
CA MET A 4 34.72 -32.47 38.51
C MET A 4 35.36 -32.87 39.86
N GLU A 5 35.63 -31.88 40.71
CA GLU A 5 36.08 -32.12 42.08
C GLU A 5 35.03 -32.86 42.91
N GLU A 6 33.76 -32.58 42.68
CA GLU A 6 32.64 -33.26 43.35
C GLU A 6 32.57 -34.74 42.96
N ILE A 7 32.69 -35.06 41.66
CA ILE A 7 32.76 -36.44 41.16
C ILE A 7 33.97 -37.19 41.75
N VAL A 8 35.12 -36.54 41.85
CA VAL A 8 36.32 -37.14 42.46
C VAL A 8 36.11 -37.42 43.95
N LYS A 9 35.56 -36.48 44.70
CA LYS A 9 35.21 -36.68 46.12
C LYS A 9 34.18 -37.78 46.30
N GLN A 10 33.21 -37.88 45.39
CA GLN A 10 32.17 -38.89 45.42
C GLN A 10 32.75 -40.29 45.18
N ALA A 11 33.71 -40.43 44.27
CA ALA A 11 34.45 -41.68 44.06
C ALA A 11 35.21 -42.11 45.32
N ASP A 12 35.84 -41.15 46.01
CA ASP A 12 36.60 -41.41 47.24
C ASP A 12 35.67 -41.79 48.41
N LEU A 13 34.49 -41.16 48.52
CA LEU A 13 33.45 -41.49 49.52
C LEU A 13 32.84 -42.87 49.29
N LEU A 14 32.70 -43.31 48.03
CA LEU A 14 32.25 -44.65 47.68
C LEU A 14 33.34 -45.72 47.89
N GLY A 15 34.55 -45.31 48.29
CA GLY A 15 35.67 -46.20 48.52
C GLY A 15 36.25 -46.81 47.24
N TYR A 16 35.94 -46.24 46.07
CA TYR A 16 36.50 -46.72 44.81
C TYR A 16 38.00 -46.43 44.75
N ARG A 17 38.79 -47.45 44.42
CA ARG A 17 40.25 -47.35 44.25
C ARG A 17 40.69 -48.11 43.00
N GLY A 18 41.87 -47.73 42.48
CA GLY A 18 42.45 -48.36 41.30
C GLY A 18 41.49 -48.30 40.09
N GLU A 19 41.38 -49.41 39.37
CA GLU A 19 40.59 -49.51 38.14
C GLU A 19 39.11 -49.13 38.33
N LYS A 20 38.49 -49.52 39.46
CA LYS A 20 37.08 -49.15 39.76
C LYS A 20 36.88 -47.64 39.87
N ARG A 21 37.89 -46.92 40.40
CA ARG A 21 37.85 -45.46 40.47
C ARG A 21 37.97 -44.85 39.08
N GLU A 22 38.85 -45.37 38.24
CA GLU A 22 39.01 -44.88 36.88
C GLU A 22 37.77 -45.11 36.01
N GLU A 23 37.14 -46.28 36.10
CA GLU A 23 35.90 -46.58 35.37
C GLU A 23 34.77 -45.64 35.78
N TYR A 24 34.59 -45.43 37.08
CA TYR A 24 33.59 -44.50 37.60
C TYR A 24 33.83 -43.07 37.10
N LEU A 25 35.06 -42.57 37.21
CA LEU A 25 35.41 -41.23 36.73
C LEU A 25 35.22 -41.07 35.21
N LYS A 26 35.58 -42.10 34.42
CA LYS A 26 35.36 -42.10 32.96
C LYS A 26 33.87 -42.04 32.61
N GLN A 27 33.05 -42.81 33.31
CA GLN A 27 31.60 -42.85 33.07
C GLN A 27 30.95 -41.52 33.44
N GLU A 28 31.27 -40.96 34.61
CA GLU A 28 30.72 -39.68 35.05
C GLU A 28 31.20 -38.52 34.17
N PHE A 29 32.46 -38.53 33.74
CA PHE A 29 32.97 -37.53 32.81
C PHE A 29 32.21 -37.57 31.48
N LYS A 30 32.01 -38.76 30.92
CA LYS A 30 31.24 -38.94 29.69
C LYS A 30 29.81 -38.43 29.82
N LEU A 31 29.14 -38.72 30.93
CA LEU A 31 27.79 -38.23 31.20
C LEU A 31 27.75 -36.71 31.35
N LEU A 32 28.77 -36.13 31.98
CA LEU A 32 28.88 -34.69 32.16
C LEU A 32 29.09 -33.97 30.83
N THR A 33 29.97 -34.49 29.97
CA THR A 33 30.20 -33.95 28.62
C THR A 33 28.96 -34.09 27.75
N GLU A 34 28.31 -35.26 27.73
CA GLU A 34 27.08 -35.46 26.94
C GLU A 34 25.95 -34.54 27.40
N ARG A 35 25.78 -34.32 28.71
CA ARG A 35 24.80 -33.37 29.23
C ARG A 35 25.11 -31.94 28.82
N GLN A 36 26.39 -31.56 28.80
CA GLN A 36 26.79 -30.22 28.42
C GLN A 36 26.57 -29.99 26.92
N GLU A 37 26.98 -30.94 26.07
CA GLU A 37 26.73 -30.87 24.62
C GLU A 37 25.23 -30.82 24.29
N ARG A 38 24.39 -31.58 25.02
CA ARG A 38 22.93 -31.51 24.83
C ARG A 38 22.38 -30.13 25.17
N LYS A 39 22.81 -29.53 26.27
CA LYS A 39 22.40 -28.17 26.65
C LYS A 39 22.85 -27.14 25.63
N GLU A 40 24.09 -27.21 25.18
CA GLU A 40 24.61 -26.30 24.16
C GLU A 40 23.83 -26.44 22.84
N LYS A 41 23.49 -27.68 22.44
CA LYS A 41 22.64 -27.93 21.27
C LYS A 41 21.22 -27.40 21.45
N GLU A 42 20.61 -27.61 22.60
CA GLU A 42 19.26 -27.12 22.91
C GLU A 42 19.21 -25.59 22.95
N GLU A 43 20.21 -24.95 23.56
CA GLU A 43 20.35 -23.50 23.57
C GLU A 43 20.57 -22.95 22.16
N ALA A 44 21.45 -23.57 21.37
CA ALA A 44 21.69 -23.17 19.99
C ALA A 44 20.43 -23.34 19.12
N GLU A 45 19.69 -24.44 19.30
CA GLU A 45 18.45 -24.68 18.58
C GLU A 45 17.35 -23.70 18.99
N SER A 46 17.21 -23.43 20.29
CA SER A 46 16.27 -22.45 20.82
C SER A 46 16.55 -21.06 20.25
N GLN A 47 17.83 -20.63 20.26
CA GLN A 47 18.23 -19.36 19.66
C GLN A 47 17.98 -19.30 18.15
N ALA A 48 18.22 -20.41 17.43
CA ALA A 48 17.95 -20.48 15.99
C ALA A 48 16.44 -20.37 15.70
N ARG A 49 15.61 -21.05 16.48
CA ARG A 49 14.14 -20.97 16.39
C ARG A 49 13.64 -19.56 16.68
N GLU A 50 14.14 -18.91 17.73
CA GLU A 50 13.74 -17.55 18.09
C GLU A 50 14.13 -16.54 16.99
N LYS A 51 15.33 -16.65 16.43
CA LYS A 51 15.77 -15.80 15.30
C LYS A 51 14.89 -16.01 14.07
N LYS A 52 14.54 -17.26 13.76
CA LYS A 52 13.64 -17.59 12.64
C LYS A 52 12.26 -17.01 12.86
N GLU A 53 11.70 -17.14 14.06
CA GLU A 53 10.37 -16.60 14.39
C GLU A 53 10.35 -15.06 14.32
N LYS A 54 11.39 -14.39 14.84
CA LYS A 54 11.53 -12.93 14.72
C LYS A 54 11.59 -12.49 13.26
N ALA A 55 12.38 -13.17 12.43
CA ALA A 55 12.48 -12.86 11.00
C ALA A 55 11.13 -13.08 10.27
N GLU A 56 10.41 -14.15 10.60
CA GLU A 56 9.10 -14.44 10.02
C GLU A 56 8.04 -13.40 10.42
N ARG A 57 7.99 -13.01 11.69
CA ARG A 57 7.10 -11.93 12.16
C ARG A 57 7.37 -10.62 11.43
N GLN A 58 8.64 -10.24 11.28
CA GLN A 58 9.02 -9.04 10.54
C GLN A 58 8.66 -9.11 9.05
N ALA A 59 8.79 -10.27 8.42
CA ALA A 59 8.39 -10.46 7.03
C ALA A 59 6.87 -10.27 6.86
N ARG A 60 6.07 -10.90 7.74
CA ARG A 60 4.61 -10.78 7.73
C ARG A 60 4.15 -9.34 8.01
N GLU A 61 4.81 -8.64 8.93
CA GLU A 61 4.51 -7.24 9.23
C GLU A 61 4.76 -6.33 8.03
N LYS A 62 5.92 -6.48 7.35
CA LYS A 62 6.22 -5.72 6.13
C LYS A 62 5.24 -6.02 4.99
N GLU A 63 4.79 -7.25 4.87
CA GLU A 63 3.79 -7.64 3.87
C GLU A 63 2.42 -7.02 4.19
N ALA A 64 1.98 -7.06 5.44
CA ALA A 64 0.75 -6.41 5.88
C ALA A 64 0.79 -4.89 5.66
N GLU A 65 1.93 -4.24 5.92
CA GLU A 65 2.11 -2.81 5.66
C GLU A 65 2.00 -2.49 4.16
N ARG A 66 2.59 -3.31 3.29
CA ARG A 66 2.47 -3.15 1.83
C ARG A 66 1.01 -3.26 1.39
N GLN A 67 0.30 -4.29 1.83
CA GLN A 67 -1.11 -4.47 1.50
C GLN A 67 -1.98 -3.29 2.00
N ALA A 68 -1.71 -2.78 3.20
CA ALA A 68 -2.42 -1.61 3.72
C ALA A 68 -2.17 -0.35 2.89
N ARG A 69 -0.92 -0.13 2.45
CA ARG A 69 -0.55 0.98 1.56
C ARG A 69 -1.20 0.86 0.20
N GLU A 70 -1.27 -0.34 -0.37
CA GLU A 70 -1.94 -0.58 -1.65
C GLU A 70 -3.44 -0.33 -1.57
N LYS A 71 -4.12 -0.88 -0.55
CA LYS A 71 -5.54 -0.60 -0.30
C LYS A 71 -5.82 0.89 -0.13
N LYS A 72 -4.94 1.62 0.57
CA LYS A 72 -5.04 3.08 0.72
C LYS A 72 -4.92 3.80 -0.62
N LYS A 73 -3.96 3.40 -1.47
CA LYS A 73 -3.80 3.98 -2.82
C LYS A 73 -5.00 3.70 -3.71
N GLU A 74 -5.55 2.49 -3.63
CA GLU A 74 -6.74 2.11 -4.40
C GLU A 74 -7.97 2.89 -3.94
N ALA A 75 -8.20 3.01 -2.63
CA ALA A 75 -9.27 3.85 -2.08
C ALA A 75 -9.13 5.32 -2.49
N GLU A 76 -7.90 5.85 -2.53
CA GLU A 76 -7.62 7.21 -2.98
C GLU A 76 -7.92 7.38 -4.48
N ARG A 77 -7.54 6.41 -5.32
CA ARG A 77 -7.88 6.43 -6.75
C ARG A 77 -9.38 6.42 -6.97
N GLN A 78 -10.10 5.52 -6.30
CA GLN A 78 -11.57 5.46 -6.39
C GLN A 78 -12.23 6.77 -5.92
N ALA A 79 -11.69 7.40 -4.88
CA ALA A 79 -12.21 8.69 -4.41
C ALA A 79 -11.95 9.82 -5.42
N ARG A 80 -10.81 9.80 -6.13
CA ARG A 80 -10.51 10.76 -7.20
C ARG A 80 -11.38 10.52 -8.42
N GLU A 81 -11.53 9.27 -8.86
CA GLU A 81 -12.40 8.90 -9.98
C GLU A 81 -13.86 9.32 -9.74
N LYS A 82 -14.39 9.10 -8.53
CA LYS A 82 -15.74 9.55 -8.17
C LYS A 82 -15.91 11.07 -8.21
N LYS A 83 -14.87 11.83 -7.84
CA LYS A 83 -14.90 13.30 -7.94
C LYS A 83 -14.79 13.77 -9.39
N GLU A 84 -13.93 13.13 -10.17
CA GLU A 84 -13.76 13.41 -11.59
C GLU A 84 -15.01 13.06 -12.41
N GLU A 85 -15.82 12.08 -11.97
CA GLU A 85 -17.11 11.78 -12.61
C GLU A 85 -18.24 12.73 -12.17
N ALA A 86 -18.17 13.27 -10.94
CA ALA A 86 -19.15 14.21 -10.42
C ALA A 86 -19.02 15.61 -11.07
N ASP A 87 -17.79 16.10 -11.23
CA ASP A 87 -17.49 17.43 -11.78
C ASP A 87 -18.10 17.70 -13.18
N PRO A 88 -17.98 16.81 -14.19
CA PRO A 88 -18.60 17.01 -15.49
C PRO A 88 -20.12 16.88 -15.44
N LYS A 89 -20.68 16.04 -14.55
CA LYS A 89 -22.15 15.94 -14.38
C LYS A 89 -22.72 17.22 -13.80
N GLU A 90 -22.11 17.77 -12.76
CA GLU A 90 -22.49 19.05 -12.16
C GLU A 90 -22.35 20.19 -13.18
N ARG A 91 -21.27 20.20 -13.96
CA ARG A 91 -21.06 21.19 -15.02
C ARG A 91 -22.13 21.13 -16.11
N LEU A 92 -22.48 19.93 -16.57
CA LEU A 92 -23.54 19.74 -17.57
C LEU A 92 -24.92 20.13 -17.03
N GLU A 93 -25.19 19.85 -15.76
CA GLU A 93 -26.46 20.21 -15.12
C GLU A 93 -26.59 21.74 -14.98
N LEU A 94 -25.51 22.43 -14.58
CA LEU A 94 -25.44 23.88 -14.58
C LEU A 94 -25.64 24.49 -15.97
N GLU A 95 -25.07 23.88 -17.01
CA GLU A 95 -25.22 24.34 -18.39
C GLU A 95 -26.66 24.20 -18.89
N LYS A 96 -27.33 23.08 -18.58
CA LYS A 96 -28.76 22.89 -18.86
C LYS A 96 -29.63 23.95 -18.18
N MET A 97 -29.39 24.22 -16.90
CA MET A 97 -30.15 25.24 -16.17
C MET A 97 -29.96 26.64 -16.76
N LYS A 98 -28.74 26.98 -17.23
CA LYS A 98 -28.47 28.25 -17.93
C LYS A 98 -29.26 28.35 -19.24
N LEU A 99 -29.24 27.31 -20.06
CA LEU A 99 -29.99 27.26 -21.31
C LEU A 99 -31.50 27.36 -21.07
N ASP A 100 -32.03 26.66 -20.07
CA ASP A 100 -33.45 26.76 -19.69
C ASP A 100 -33.83 28.17 -19.25
N ALA A 101 -32.96 28.85 -18.50
CA ALA A 101 -33.17 30.24 -18.10
C ALA A 101 -33.14 31.20 -19.29
N GLU A 102 -32.20 31.01 -20.23
CA GLU A 102 -32.11 31.78 -21.47
C GLU A 102 -33.35 31.58 -22.36
N MET A 103 -33.83 30.34 -22.50
CA MET A 103 -35.04 30.02 -23.24
C MET A 103 -36.29 30.66 -22.62
N LYS A 104 -36.43 30.60 -21.29
CA LYS A 104 -37.52 31.30 -20.58
C LYS A 104 -37.46 32.81 -20.78
N LEU A 105 -36.27 33.39 -20.79
CA LEU A 105 -36.08 34.82 -21.00
C LEU A 105 -36.37 35.24 -22.45
N LEU A 106 -35.99 34.42 -23.44
CA LEU A 106 -36.37 34.62 -24.84
C LEU A 106 -37.88 34.49 -25.04
N GLN A 107 -38.50 33.48 -24.44
CA GLN A 107 -39.95 33.30 -24.49
C GLN A 107 -40.68 34.49 -23.84
N ALA A 108 -40.23 34.96 -22.67
CA ALA A 108 -40.76 36.16 -22.04
C ALA A 108 -40.57 37.43 -22.91
N LYS A 109 -39.47 37.54 -23.67
CA LYS A 109 -39.26 38.65 -24.63
C LYS A 109 -40.22 38.58 -25.83
N ILE A 110 -40.51 37.37 -26.31
CA ILE A 110 -41.50 37.13 -27.37
C ILE A 110 -42.91 37.47 -26.86
N GLU A 111 -43.27 37.01 -25.65
CA GLU A 111 -44.58 37.24 -25.03
C GLU A 111 -44.81 38.71 -24.64
N THR A 112 -43.77 39.44 -24.22
CA THR A 112 -43.85 40.88 -23.95
C THR A 112 -43.80 41.75 -25.21
N GLY A 113 -43.69 41.15 -26.40
CA GLY A 113 -43.67 41.88 -27.66
C GLY A 113 -42.42 42.74 -27.88
N ILE A 114 -41.35 42.54 -27.09
CA ILE A 114 -40.05 43.22 -27.23
C ILE A 114 -39.16 42.45 -28.23
N VAL A 115 -39.77 41.79 -29.21
CA VAL A 115 -39.06 41.40 -30.43
C VAL A 115 -39.34 42.52 -31.41
N LYS A 116 -38.40 43.45 -31.54
CA LYS A 116 -38.37 44.38 -32.67
C LYS A 116 -38.18 43.54 -33.93
N ASN A 117 -39.29 43.13 -34.54
CA ASN A 117 -39.31 42.88 -35.97
C ASN A 117 -38.92 44.20 -36.62
N GLU A 118 -37.71 44.33 -37.12
CA GLU A 118 -37.41 45.37 -38.10
C GLU A 118 -38.23 45.05 -39.35
N PRO A 119 -39.24 45.85 -39.72
CA PRO A 119 -39.99 45.63 -40.94
C PRO A 119 -39.19 46.20 -42.11
N GLY A 120 -39.09 45.40 -43.17
CA GLY A 120 -38.43 45.66 -44.44
C GLY A 120 -38.13 47.12 -44.81
N GLY A 121 -36.85 47.43 -44.95
CA GLY A 121 -36.33 48.57 -45.71
C GLY A 121 -35.83 48.08 -47.07
N SER A 122 -36.64 48.30 -48.09
CA SER A 122 -36.28 48.14 -49.50
C SER A 122 -35.12 49.06 -49.93
N GLY A 123 -34.15 48.50 -50.65
CA GLY A 123 -33.46 49.23 -51.71
C GLY A 123 -32.07 49.77 -51.40
N ALA A 124 -31.04 49.02 -51.81
CA ALA A 124 -29.88 49.61 -52.49
C ALA A 124 -29.10 48.50 -53.22
N ARG A 125 -29.17 48.51 -54.56
CA ARG A 125 -28.12 47.92 -55.39
C ARG A 125 -26.84 48.72 -55.14
N SER A 126 -25.78 48.07 -54.72
CA SER A 126 -24.43 48.51 -55.06
C SER A 126 -23.55 47.29 -55.27
N SER A 127 -23.10 47.20 -56.50
CA SER A 127 -22.18 46.25 -57.07
C SER A 127 -20.82 46.26 -56.35
N ASP A 128 -20.14 45.13 -56.47
CA ASP A 128 -18.68 45.04 -56.66
C ASP A 128 -17.79 45.21 -55.41
N ALA A 129 -17.21 44.09 -54.96
CA ALA A 129 -15.76 43.85 -55.03
C ALA A 129 -15.30 42.84 -53.95
N GLY A 130 -14.56 41.82 -54.37
CA GLY A 130 -13.44 41.30 -53.58
C GLY A 130 -13.66 40.02 -52.78
N ALA A 131 -13.90 38.91 -53.47
CA ALA A 131 -13.58 37.59 -52.92
C ALA A 131 -12.06 37.48 -52.67
N LYS A 132 -11.65 37.36 -51.40
CA LYS A 132 -10.32 36.83 -51.03
C LYS A 132 -10.50 35.76 -49.95
N HIS A 133 -10.47 34.51 -50.40
CA HIS A 133 -10.33 33.33 -49.54
C HIS A 133 -9.04 33.40 -48.72
N PRO A 134 -9.07 33.12 -47.40
CA PRO A 134 -7.85 32.81 -46.67
C PRO A 134 -7.36 31.41 -47.06
N LYS A 135 -6.12 31.33 -47.54
CA LYS A 135 -5.40 30.07 -47.79
C LYS A 135 -5.19 29.34 -46.47
N LEU A 136 -5.67 28.10 -46.38
CA LEU A 136 -5.22 27.15 -45.38
C LEU A 136 -3.77 26.75 -45.68
N PRO A 137 -2.87 26.68 -44.68
CA PRO A 137 -1.54 26.14 -44.86
C PRO A 137 -1.60 24.61 -45.00
N ASN A 138 -0.90 24.08 -46.00
CA ASN A 138 -0.59 22.66 -46.08
C ASN A 138 0.65 22.38 -45.20
N PHE A 139 0.59 21.24 -44.50
CA PHE A 139 1.59 20.56 -43.67
C PHE A 139 1.68 20.96 -42.20
#